data_AF-A0A819YZ16-F1
#
_entry.id   AF-A0A819YZ16-F1
#
_cell.length_a   1.000
_cell.length_b   1.000
_cell.length_c   1.000
_cell.angle_alpha   90.00
_cell.angle_beta   90.00
_cell.angle_gamma   90.00
#
_symmetry.space_group_name_H-M   'P 1'
#
loop_
_entity.id
_entity.type
_entity.pdbx_description
1 polymer ?
#
loop_
_entity_poly.entity_id
_entity_poly.type
_entity_poly.pdbx_seq_one_letter_code
_entity_poly.pdbx_strand_id
1 'polypeptide(L)'
;HLANKMRSTNVPGQQNLNQIDAMDMFILLDLIGDKSVQFQNFFDRTTGKYYSRLRDIESGLFRSYNNNAYKRTVFSAGVSGSFIEDDHVPFLHLDVPILHLISVPFPSTWHRDTDNEENLDFPSITHLRNVMKIFVIEYLHLDPQIC
;
A
#
# COMPACT_ATOMS: atom_id res chain seq x y z
N HIS A 1 -9.49 -18.41 -7.50
CA HIS A 1 -8.75 -17.23 -7.01
C HIS A 1 -7.60 -16.89 -7.96
N LEU A 2 -7.21 -15.62 -8.09
CA LEU A 2 -6.13 -15.16 -8.97
C LEU A 2 -4.77 -15.78 -8.63
N ALA A 3 -4.44 -15.87 -7.34
CA ALA A 3 -3.19 -16.48 -6.87
C ALA A 3 -2.96 -17.90 -7.42
N ASN A 4 -3.98 -18.77 -7.39
CA ASN A 4 -3.87 -20.14 -7.93
C ASN A 4 -3.67 -20.13 -9.46
N LYS A 5 -4.32 -19.22 -10.17
CA LYS A 5 -4.11 -19.04 -11.61
C LYS A 5 -2.66 -18.66 -11.90
N MET A 6 -2.12 -17.69 -11.17
CA MET A 6 -0.72 -17.26 -11.30
C MET A 6 0.26 -18.38 -10.94
N ARG A 7 -0.03 -19.20 -9.91
CA ARG A 7 0.78 -20.36 -9.56
C ARG A 7 0.85 -21.40 -10.68
N SER A 8 -0.24 -21.57 -11.42
CA SER A 8 -0.32 -22.48 -12.58
C SER A 8 0.16 -21.88 -13.91
N THR A 9 0.53 -20.58 -13.94
CA THR A 9 0.91 -19.88 -15.17
C THR A 9 2.41 -19.60 -15.16
N ASN A 10 3.14 -20.08 -16.17
CA ASN A 10 4.56 -19.76 -16.34
C ASN A 10 4.77 -18.31 -16.78
N VAL A 11 5.88 -17.72 -16.36
CA VAL A 11 6.32 -16.41 -16.86
C VAL A 11 6.62 -16.53 -18.36
N PRO A 12 6.17 -15.59 -19.22
CA PRO A 12 6.49 -15.63 -20.64
C PRO A 12 8.00 -15.72 -20.88
N GLY A 13 8.44 -16.74 -21.63
CA GLY A 13 9.86 -16.98 -21.91
C GLY A 13 10.63 -17.73 -20.81
N GLN A 14 9.99 -18.14 -19.70
CA GLN A 14 10.63 -18.92 -18.63
C GLN A 14 9.77 -20.13 -18.23
N GLN A 15 10.21 -21.34 -18.60
CA GLN A 15 9.41 -22.56 -18.39
C GLN A 15 9.43 -23.11 -16.95
N ASN A 16 10.39 -22.67 -16.12
CA ASN A 16 10.59 -23.17 -14.76
C ASN A 16 10.26 -22.13 -13.67
N LEU A 17 9.68 -20.98 -14.05
CA LEU A 17 9.28 -19.93 -13.11
C LEU A 17 7.79 -19.62 -13.35
N ASN A 18 6.95 -19.85 -12.34
CA ASN A 18 5.56 -19.41 -12.42
C ASN A 18 5.40 -17.95 -11.98
N GLN A 19 4.25 -17.36 -12.29
CA GLN A 19 4.00 -15.95 -12.02
C GLN A 19 4.00 -15.62 -10.52
N ILE A 20 3.74 -16.57 -9.62
CA ILE A 20 3.86 -16.36 -8.18
C ILE A 20 5.33 -16.24 -7.78
N ASP A 21 6.18 -17.15 -8.28
CA ASP A 21 7.62 -17.12 -7.96
C ASP A 21 8.30 -15.83 -8.46
N ALA A 22 7.73 -15.18 -9.47
CA ALA A 22 8.22 -13.93 -10.04
C ALA A 22 7.72 -12.66 -9.32
N MET A 23 6.86 -12.78 -8.30
CA MET A 23 6.38 -11.63 -7.53
C MET A 23 7.38 -11.25 -6.44
N ASP A 24 8.05 -10.12 -6.61
CA ASP A 24 8.92 -9.56 -5.55
C ASP A 24 8.10 -9.16 -4.30
N MET A 25 6.89 -8.63 -4.51
CA MET A 25 5.97 -8.18 -3.47
C MET A 25 4.57 -7.98 -4.05
N PHE A 26 3.54 -8.21 -3.23
CA PHE A 26 2.19 -7.76 -3.49
C PHE A 26 1.83 -6.58 -2.58
N ILE A 27 1.64 -5.40 -3.18
CA ILE A 27 1.10 -4.22 -2.50
C ILE A 27 -0.42 -4.20 -2.73
N LEU A 28 -1.20 -4.35 -1.66
CA LEU A 28 -2.66 -4.27 -1.72
C LEU A 28 -3.11 -2.93 -1.12
N LEU A 29 -3.85 -2.15 -1.90
CA LEU A 29 -4.43 -0.88 -1.49
C LEU A 29 -5.93 -1.09 -1.25
N ASP A 30 -6.42 -0.79 -0.05
CA ASP A 30 -7.86 -0.92 0.24
C ASP A 30 -8.36 0.15 1.25
N LEU A 31 -9.64 0.52 1.14
CA LEU A 31 -10.33 1.48 2.00
C LEU A 31 -9.61 2.83 2.13
N ILE A 32 -9.27 3.41 0.98
CA ILE A 32 -8.56 4.69 0.85
C ILE A 32 -9.50 5.72 0.23
N GLY A 33 -9.52 6.93 0.79
CA GLY A 33 -10.29 8.04 0.25
C GLY A 33 -10.77 9.00 1.33
N ASP A 34 -11.04 8.46 2.52
CA ASP A 34 -11.47 9.23 3.69
C ASP A 34 -10.31 10.01 4.31
N LYS A 35 -10.62 11.20 4.85
CA LYS A 35 -9.69 12.05 5.61
C LYS A 35 -9.04 11.33 6.79
N SER A 36 -9.67 10.30 7.33
CA SER A 36 -9.24 9.52 8.49
C SER A 36 -8.27 8.38 8.15
N VAL A 37 -7.86 8.22 6.89
CA VAL A 37 -6.96 7.13 6.46
C VAL A 37 -5.70 7.02 7.34
N GLN A 38 -5.43 5.83 7.86
CA GLN A 38 -4.23 5.51 8.63
C GLN A 38 -3.78 4.09 8.34
N PHE A 39 -2.52 3.88 8.01
CA PHE A 39 -1.95 2.56 7.81
C PHE A 39 -1.15 2.11 9.03
N GLN A 40 -1.07 0.80 9.21
CA GLN A 40 -0.20 0.13 10.19
C GLN A 40 0.68 -0.89 9.47
N ASN A 41 1.80 -1.29 10.08
CA ASN A 41 2.68 -2.31 9.53
C ASN A 41 2.20 -3.71 9.94
N PHE A 42 1.55 -4.45 9.03
CA PHE A 42 1.03 -5.79 9.30
C PHE A 42 2.07 -6.91 9.17
N PHE A 43 3.10 -6.71 8.34
CA PHE A 43 4.04 -7.76 7.93
C PHE A 43 5.49 -7.31 8.13
N ASP A 44 5.82 -6.86 9.35
CA ASP A 44 7.11 -6.24 9.66
C ASP A 44 8.31 -7.11 9.25
N ARG A 45 8.21 -8.42 9.48
CA ARG A 45 9.27 -9.37 9.15
C ARG A 45 9.57 -9.48 7.66
N THR A 46 8.57 -9.36 6.78
CA THR A 46 8.75 -9.58 5.32
C THR A 46 8.82 -8.28 4.55
N THR A 47 7.97 -7.30 4.87
CA THR A 47 7.87 -6.03 4.12
C THR A 47 8.06 -4.78 4.99
N GLY A 48 8.42 -4.92 6.27
CA GLY A 48 8.61 -3.79 7.20
C GLY A 48 9.63 -2.74 6.75
N LYS A 49 10.67 -3.13 6.01
CA LYS A 49 11.63 -2.18 5.40
C LYS A 49 10.98 -1.26 4.37
N TYR A 50 10.01 -1.76 3.59
CA TYR A 50 9.30 -0.99 2.59
C TYR A 50 8.24 -0.10 3.23
N TYR A 51 7.56 -0.61 4.25
CA TYR A 51 6.66 0.21 5.08
C TYR A 51 7.42 1.37 5.75
N SER A 52 8.61 1.10 6.30
CA SER A 52 9.47 2.14 6.86
C SER A 52 9.89 3.17 5.79
N ARG A 53 10.16 2.72 4.56
CA ARG A 53 10.46 3.64 3.46
C ARG A 53 9.30 4.57 3.13
N LEU A 54 8.05 4.07 3.12
CA LEU A 54 6.86 4.91 2.93
C LEU A 54 6.75 6.00 4.01
N ARG A 55 7.05 5.66 5.28
CA ARG A 55 7.10 6.64 6.38
C ARG A 55 8.18 7.70 6.19
N ASP A 56 9.36 7.31 5.70
CA ASP A 56 10.45 8.24 5.44
C ASP A 56 10.11 9.22 4.31
N ILE A 57 9.47 8.72 3.24
CA ILE A 57 8.97 9.53 2.13
C ILE A 57 7.92 10.53 2.63
N GLU A 58 6.93 10.06 3.39
CA GLU A 58 5.90 10.92 4.00
C GLU A 58 6.55 12.02 4.87
N SER A 59 7.51 11.65 5.71
CA SER A 59 8.24 12.59 6.56
C SER A 59 9.04 13.61 5.74
N GLY A 60 9.58 13.20 4.59
CA GLY A 60 10.25 14.07 3.62
C GLY A 60 9.31 15.10 3.01
N LEU A 61 8.14 14.65 2.55
CA LEU A 61 7.11 15.52 1.99
C LEU A 61 6.62 16.56 3.00
N PHE A 62 6.42 16.19 4.27
CA PHE A 62 6.05 17.15 5.31
C PHE A 62 7.10 18.24 5.59
N ARG A 63 8.38 18.00 5.29
CA ARG A 63 9.42 19.04 5.36
C ARG A 63 9.35 19.99 4.17
N SER A 64 8.95 19.50 3.00
CA SER A 64 8.81 20.31 1.77
C SER A 64 7.52 21.12 1.74
N TYR A 65 6.44 20.60 2.31
CA TYR A 65 5.21 21.35 2.52
C TYR A 65 5.43 22.37 3.64
N ASN A 66 5.81 23.60 3.30
CA ASN A 66 5.93 24.77 4.20
C ASN A 66 4.61 25.17 4.91
N ASN A 67 3.63 24.28 5.00
CA ASN A 67 2.30 24.57 5.51
C ASN A 67 1.96 23.59 6.66
N ASN A 68 1.98 24.10 7.90
CA ASN A 68 1.70 23.33 9.12
C ASN A 68 0.22 22.92 9.27
N ALA A 69 -0.67 23.38 8.39
CA ALA A 69 -2.11 23.15 8.52
C ALA A 69 -2.58 21.72 8.15
N TYR A 70 -1.74 20.92 7.47
CA TYR A 70 -2.13 19.60 6.95
C TYR A 70 -1.10 18.49 7.23
N LYS A 71 -0.49 18.48 8.42
CA LYS A 71 0.41 17.41 8.86
C LYS A 71 -0.36 16.33 9.62
N ARG A 72 -1.05 15.45 8.89
CA ARG A 72 -1.62 14.23 9.44
C ARG A 72 -0.83 13.03 8.94
N THR A 73 -0.13 12.38 9.86
CA THR A 73 0.62 11.15 9.55
C THR A 73 -0.35 10.06 9.12
N VAL A 74 -0.18 9.56 7.90
CA VAL A 74 -0.93 8.42 7.36
C VAL A 74 -0.24 7.11 7.73
N PHE A 75 1.09 7.07 7.75
CA PHE A 75 1.84 5.84 8.04
C PHE A 75 2.31 5.82 9.50
N SER A 76 1.61 5.04 10.34
CA SER A 76 1.93 4.95 11.76
C SER A 76 3.27 4.27 12.05
N ALA A 77 3.87 4.54 13.21
CA ALA A 77 5.13 3.90 13.60
C ALA A 77 4.98 2.48 14.14
N GLY A 78 3.75 2.06 14.45
CA GLY A 78 3.45 0.79 15.11
C GLY A 78 3.39 -0.38 14.15
N VAL A 79 3.76 -1.55 14.67
CA VAL A 79 3.46 -2.85 14.04
C VAL A 79 2.07 -3.26 14.50
N SER A 80 1.22 -3.67 13.55
CA SER A 80 -0.10 -4.19 13.88
C SER A 80 0.03 -5.59 14.45
N GLY A 81 -0.66 -5.86 15.57
CA GLY A 81 -0.87 -7.23 16.07
C GLY A 81 -2.12 -7.89 15.48
N SER A 82 -2.86 -7.16 14.63
CA SER A 82 -4.11 -7.62 14.05
C SER A 82 -3.88 -8.28 12.69
N PHE A 83 -4.75 -9.22 12.33
CA PHE A 83 -4.83 -9.79 11.00
C PHE A 83 -6.16 -9.38 10.37
N ILE A 84 -6.11 -8.88 9.15
CA ILE A 84 -7.29 -8.45 8.38
C ILE A 84 -7.32 -9.30 7.12
N GLU A 85 -8.38 -10.07 6.93
CA GLU A 85 -8.56 -10.88 5.72
C GLU A 85 -8.94 -10.00 4.54
N ASP A 86 -8.27 -10.21 3.42
CA ASP A 86 -8.51 -9.51 2.16
C ASP A 86 -7.88 -10.33 1.00
N ASP A 87 -7.90 -9.80 -0.23
CA ASP A 87 -7.44 -10.46 -1.45
C ASP A 87 -5.98 -10.93 -1.42
N HIS A 88 -5.15 -10.41 -0.49
CA HIS A 88 -3.78 -10.85 -0.29
C HIS A 88 -3.67 -12.24 0.36
N VAL A 89 -4.69 -12.73 1.06
CA VAL A 89 -4.59 -13.98 1.85
C VAL A 89 -4.15 -15.19 1.03
N PRO A 90 -4.69 -15.46 -0.18
CA PRO A 90 -4.22 -16.58 -0.98
C PRO A 90 -2.81 -16.39 -1.55
N PHE A 91 -2.33 -15.15 -1.69
CA PHE A 91 -0.94 -14.88 -2.09
C PHE A 91 0.02 -15.08 -0.91
N LEU A 92 -0.39 -14.65 0.29
CA LEU A 92 0.34 -14.88 1.54
C LEU A 92 0.55 -16.38 1.79
N HIS A 93 -0.47 -17.22 1.56
CA HIS A 93 -0.36 -18.68 1.65
C HIS A 93 0.61 -19.31 0.63
N LEU A 94 0.99 -18.56 -0.41
CA LEU A 94 1.97 -18.97 -1.41
C LEU A 94 3.31 -18.23 -1.21
N ASP A 95 3.57 -17.75 0.01
CA ASP A 95 4.81 -17.10 0.45
C ASP A 95 5.14 -15.77 -0.27
N VAL A 96 4.18 -15.15 -0.93
CA VAL A 96 4.37 -13.82 -1.53
C VAL A 96 4.50 -12.77 -0.42
N PRO A 97 5.55 -11.92 -0.43
CA PRO A 97 5.66 -10.82 0.52
C PRO A 97 4.53 -9.81 0.35
N ILE A 98 3.78 -9.54 1.41
CA ILE A 98 2.60 -8.66 1.37
C ILE A 98 2.91 -7.31 2.02
N LEU A 99 2.59 -6.23 1.32
CA LEU A 99 2.50 -4.88 1.88
C LEU A 99 1.03 -4.44 1.82
N HIS A 100 0.31 -4.65 2.91
CA HIS A 100 -1.12 -4.38 2.99
C HIS A 100 -1.35 -2.95 3.49
N LEU A 101 -1.81 -2.08 2.60
CA LEU A 101 -2.15 -0.69 2.88
C LEU A 101 -3.66 -0.53 2.91
N ILE A 102 -4.25 -0.98 4.02
CA ILE A 102 -5.66 -0.80 4.37
C ILE A 102 -5.81 0.13 5.56
N SER A 103 -6.76 1.06 5.51
CA SER A 103 -6.97 2.01 6.61
C SER A 103 -7.39 1.28 7.88
N VAL A 104 -6.76 1.56 9.03
CA VAL A 104 -7.19 1.12 10.36
C VAL A 104 -7.22 2.31 11.32
N PRO A 105 -8.39 2.65 11.91
CA PRO A 105 -9.69 2.01 11.70
C PRO A 105 -10.19 2.15 10.26
N PHE A 106 -11.13 1.27 9.88
CA PHE A 106 -11.83 1.37 8.61
C PHE A 106 -12.58 2.71 8.53
N PRO A 107 -12.77 3.29 7.33
CA PRO A 107 -13.57 4.51 7.16
C PRO A 107 -14.94 4.34 7.80
N SER A 108 -15.45 5.40 8.44
CA SER A 108 -16.77 5.35 9.09
C SER A 108 -17.93 5.13 8.10
N THR A 109 -17.67 5.39 6.82
CA THR A 109 -18.56 5.18 5.68
C THR A 109 -18.52 3.76 5.12
N TRP A 110 -17.55 2.91 5.50
CA TRP A 110 -17.39 1.56 4.94
C TRP A 110 -18.66 0.72 5.07
N HIS A 111 -19.05 0.06 3.98
CA HIS A 111 -20.30 -0.70 3.86
C HIS A 111 -21.58 0.12 4.15
N ARG A 112 -21.55 1.43 3.90
CA ARG A 112 -22.72 2.32 3.98
C ARG A 112 -22.94 3.01 2.64
N ASP A 113 -24.16 3.47 2.41
CA ASP A 113 -24.54 4.31 1.26
C ASP A 113 -23.81 5.67 1.23
N THR A 114 -23.25 6.09 2.37
CA THR A 114 -22.37 7.26 2.48
C THR A 114 -20.96 7.05 1.93
N ASP A 115 -20.58 5.83 1.53
CA ASP A 115 -19.32 5.61 0.80
C ASP A 115 -19.47 6.07 -0.66
N ASN A 116 -19.34 7.39 -0.85
CA ASN A 116 -19.58 8.08 -2.10
C ASN A 116 -18.58 9.23 -2.31
N GLU A 117 -18.60 9.83 -3.50
CA GLU A 117 -17.63 10.85 -3.91
C GLU A 117 -17.62 12.07 -2.97
N GLU A 118 -18.77 12.45 -2.40
CA GLU A 118 -18.89 13.61 -1.51
C GLU A 118 -18.11 13.43 -0.19
N ASN A 119 -17.85 12.19 0.23
CA ASN A 119 -17.10 11.86 1.44
C ASN A 119 -15.60 11.60 1.18
N LEU A 120 -15.13 11.78 -0.07
CA LEU A 120 -13.70 11.71 -0.38
C LEU A 120 -12.96 12.97 0.06
N ASP A 121 -11.78 12.79 0.65
CA ASP A 121 -10.86 13.87 0.99
C ASP A 121 -9.71 13.92 -0.03
N PHE A 122 -9.90 14.72 -1.08
CA PHE A 122 -8.91 14.91 -2.14
C PHE A 122 -7.51 15.36 -1.65
N PRO A 123 -7.37 16.16 -0.58
CA PRO A 123 -6.07 16.42 0.03
C PRO A 123 -5.38 15.15 0.52
N SER A 124 -6.07 14.27 1.25
CA SER A 124 -5.52 12.99 1.72
C SER A 124 -5.19 12.05 0.56
N ILE A 125 -6.06 11.97 -0.44
CA ILE A 125 -5.81 11.21 -1.67
C ILE A 125 -4.55 11.72 -2.39
N THR A 126 -4.43 13.05 -2.53
CA THR A 126 -3.28 13.68 -3.18
C THR A 126 -1.98 13.42 -2.42
N HIS A 127 -2.02 13.51 -1.09
CA HIS A 127 -0.89 13.20 -0.23
C HIS A 127 -0.43 11.75 -0.42
N LEU A 128 -1.35 10.78 -0.31
CA LEU A 128 -1.02 9.38 -0.48
C LEU A 128 -0.51 9.05 -1.89
N ARG A 129 -1.13 9.64 -2.92
CA ARG A 129 -0.66 9.53 -4.31
C ARG A 129 0.80 9.97 -4.42
N ASN A 130 1.18 11.08 -3.80
CA ASN A 130 2.55 11.59 -3.86
C ASN A 130 3.54 10.65 -3.15
N VAL A 131 3.17 10.12 -1.97
CA VAL A 131 3.99 9.13 -1.27
C VAL A 131 4.19 7.88 -2.12
N MET A 132 3.10 7.31 -2.66
CA MET A 132 3.15 6.11 -3.50
C MET A 132 3.92 6.34 -4.80
N LYS A 133 3.77 7.49 -5.45
CA LYS A 133 4.52 7.84 -6.66
C LYS A 133 6.03 7.82 -6.39
N ILE A 134 6.48 8.48 -5.32
CA ILE A 134 7.90 8.48 -4.94
C ILE A 134 8.37 7.07 -4.60
N PHE A 135 7.58 6.31 -3.84
CA PHE A 135 7.93 4.93 -3.49
C PHE A 135 8.13 4.04 -4.73
N VAL A 136 7.22 4.10 -5.71
CA VAL A 136 7.32 3.32 -6.95
C VAL A 136 8.53 3.74 -7.77
N ILE A 137 8.79 5.05 -7.89
CA ILE A 137 9.99 5.58 -8.57
C ILE A 137 11.26 5.04 -7.92
N GLU A 138 11.34 5.07 -6.59
CA GLU A 138 12.50 4.58 -5.86
C GLU A 138 12.67 3.06 -5.94
N TYR A 139 11.57 2.31 -5.81
CA TYR A 139 11.59 0.84 -5.83
C TYR A 139 11.99 0.30 -7.20
N LEU A 140 11.49 0.89 -8.28
CA LEU A 140 11.77 0.48 -9.66
C LEU A 140 12.99 1.19 -10.27
N HIS A 141 13.67 2.06 -9.51
CA HIS A 141 14.80 2.88 -9.99
C HIS A 141 14.48 3.68 -11.26
N LEU A 142 13.30 4.28 -11.32
CA LEU A 142 12.84 5.05 -12.49
C LEU A 142 13.44 6.45 -12.50
N ASP A 143 13.58 7.02 -13.70
CA ASP A 143 13.95 8.43 -13.85
C ASP A 143 12.76 9.33 -13.45
N PRO A 144 12.93 10.22 -12.44
CA PRO A 144 11.87 11.13 -12.01
C PRO A 144 11.36 12.07 -13.10
N GLN A 145 12.10 12.29 -14.18
CA GLN A 145 11.71 13.18 -15.28
C GLN A 145 10.68 12.57 -16.25
N ILE A 146 10.42 11.27 -16.14
CA ILE A 146 9.52 10.53 -17.06
C ILE A 146 8.09 10.38 -16.48
N CYS A 147 7.83 10.82 -15.25
CA CYS A 147 6.58 10.57 -14.52
C CYS A 147 5.86 11.81 -13.97
#